data_AF-A0A440VAQ3-F1
#
_entry.id   AF-A0A440VAQ3-F1
#
_cell.length_a   1.000
_cell.length_b   1.000
_cell.length_c   1.000
_cell.angle_alpha   90.00
_cell.angle_beta   90.00
_cell.angle_gamma   90.00
#
_symmetry.space_group_name_H-M   'P 1'
#
loop_
_entity.id
_entity.type
_entity.pdbx_description
1 polymer ?
#
loop_
_entity_poly.entity_id
_entity_poly.type
_entity_poly.pdbx_seq_one_letter_code
_entity_poly.pdbx_strand_id
1 'polypeptide(L)'
;KIAAALGGRELAAIFGATLAARKNNVPVLLDGFVCTAAVAPLARLHPTGLAHTVAAHVSAEAGHRRLLEALGLPPLLDLGMR
;
A
#
# COMPACT_ATOMS: atom_id res chain seq x y z
N LYS A 1 15.52 5.33 4.23
CA LYS A 1 16.17 4.39 5.17
C LYS A 1 15.17 3.54 5.96
N ILE A 2 13.99 4.05 6.32
CA ILE A 2 12.96 3.30 7.07
C ILE A 2 12.62 1.94 6.45
N ALA A 3 12.25 1.89 5.16
CA ALA A 3 11.89 0.64 4.50
C ALA A 3 13.02 -0.42 4.49
N ALA A 4 14.29 0.02 4.49
CA ALA A 4 15.43 -0.90 4.57
C ALA A 4 15.73 -1.35 6.01
N ALA A 5 15.43 -0.52 7.01
CA ALA A 5 15.71 -0.80 8.42
C ALA A 5 14.59 -1.56 9.13
N LEU A 6 13.33 -1.34 8.73
CA LEU A 6 12.12 -1.88 9.38
C LEU A 6 11.23 -2.69 8.42
N GLY A 7 11.68 -2.91 7.18
CA GLY A 7 10.95 -3.70 6.19
C GLY A 7 11.48 -5.13 6.03
N GLY A 8 11.03 -5.79 4.97
CA GLY A 8 11.47 -7.12 4.58
C GLY A 8 11.64 -7.23 3.06
N ARG A 9 12.23 -8.35 2.59
CA ARG A 9 12.45 -8.58 1.16
C ARG A 9 11.15 -8.60 0.36
N GLU A 10 10.10 -9.18 0.92
CA GLU A 10 8.77 -9.21 0.30
C GLU A 10 8.16 -7.80 0.19
N LEU A 11 8.28 -6.98 1.24
CA LEU A 11 7.84 -5.57 1.19
C LEU A 11 8.62 -4.79 0.13
N ALA A 12 9.93 -5.02 0.01
CA ALA A 12 10.74 -4.40 -1.04
C ALA A 12 10.30 -4.84 -2.44
N ALA A 13 9.93 -6.12 -2.61
CA ALA A 13 9.39 -6.63 -3.87
C ALA A 13 8.04 -5.99 -4.22
N ILE A 14 7.09 -5.92 -3.27
CA ILE A 14 5.78 -5.28 -3.46
C ILE A 14 5.94 -3.79 -3.78
N PHE A 15 6.81 -3.09 -3.04
CA PHE A 15 7.13 -1.68 -3.30
C PHE A 15 7.67 -1.50 -4.72
N GLY A 16 8.65 -2.32 -5.12
CA GLY A 16 9.26 -2.27 -6.45
C GLY A 16 8.27 -2.56 -7.56
N ALA A 17 7.44 -3.58 -7.40
CA ALA A 17 6.38 -3.95 -8.35
C ALA A 17 5.35 -2.82 -8.49
N THR A 18 4.90 -2.22 -7.38
CA THR A 18 3.95 -1.10 -7.40
C THR A 18 4.53 0.16 -8.04
N LEU A 19 5.82 0.43 -7.80
CA LEU A 19 6.54 1.53 -8.44
C LEU A 19 6.71 1.29 -9.95
N ALA A 20 7.02 0.06 -10.36
CA ALA A 20 7.11 -0.32 -11.77
C ALA A 20 5.74 -0.21 -12.45
N ALA A 21 4.65 -0.64 -11.80
CA ALA A 21 3.29 -0.47 -12.30
C ALA A 21 2.97 1.00 -12.56
N ARG A 22 3.34 1.92 -11.64
CA ARG A 22 3.19 3.36 -11.85
C ARG A 22 3.92 3.86 -13.10
N LYS A 23 5.15 3.40 -13.33
CA LYS A 23 5.94 3.78 -14.52
C LYS A 23 5.33 3.28 -15.83
N ASN A 24 4.54 2.20 -15.76
CA ASN A 24 3.88 1.60 -16.92
C ASN A 24 2.40 1.98 -17.05
N ASN A 25 1.91 2.95 -16.27
CA ASN A 25 0.51 3.36 -16.23
C ASN A 25 -0.47 2.22 -15.92
N VAL A 26 -0.03 1.25 -15.10
CA VAL A 26 -0.84 0.12 -14.67
C VAL A 26 -1.46 0.42 -13.30
N PRO A 27 -2.80 0.39 -13.15
CA PRO A 27 -3.42 0.54 -11.84
C PRO A 27 -3.14 -0.68 -10.97
N VAL A 28 -3.01 -0.47 -9.66
CA VAL A 28 -2.73 -1.53 -8.68
C VAL A 28 -3.82 -1.59 -7.63
N LEU A 29 -4.33 -2.79 -7.38
CA LEU A 29 -5.25 -3.06 -6.29
C LEU A 29 -4.44 -3.57 -5.08
N LEU A 30 -4.47 -2.84 -3.98
CA LEU A 30 -3.75 -3.15 -2.74
C LEU A 30 -4.62 -4.04 -1.86
N ASP A 31 -4.11 -5.22 -1.50
CA ASP A 31 -4.89 -6.22 -0.76
C ASP A 31 -5.06 -5.88 0.75
N GLY A 32 -4.25 -6.48 1.62
CA GLY A 32 -4.32 -6.29 3.07
C GLY A 32 -3.23 -5.40 3.65
N PHE A 33 -3.05 -5.49 4.97
CA PHE A 33 -2.18 -4.60 5.73
C PHE A 33 -0.72 -4.59 5.25
N VAL A 34 -0.16 -5.78 4.96
CA VAL A 34 1.25 -5.93 4.54
C VAL A 34 1.49 -5.24 3.20
N CYS A 35 0.59 -5.44 2.22
CA CYS A 35 0.67 -4.81 0.92
C CYS A 35 0.60 -3.28 1.02
N THR A 36 -0.35 -2.76 1.80
CA THR A 36 -0.50 -1.32 2.02
C THR A 36 0.71 -0.72 2.75
N ALA A 37 1.26 -1.40 3.76
CA ALA A 37 2.46 -0.97 4.48
C ALA A 37 3.69 -0.95 3.57
N ALA A 38 3.83 -1.91 2.67
CA ALA A 38 4.93 -1.98 1.71
C ALA A 38 4.96 -0.77 0.77
N VAL A 39 3.80 -0.26 0.36
CA VAL A 39 3.68 0.84 -0.60
C VAL A 39 3.55 2.22 0.05
N ALA A 40 3.26 2.30 1.34
CA ALA A 40 3.15 3.55 2.09
C ALA A 40 4.34 4.52 1.90
N PRO A 41 5.61 4.07 1.76
CA PRO A 41 6.71 4.96 1.43
C PRO A 41 6.53 5.75 0.12
N LEU A 42 5.78 5.23 -0.87
CA LEU A 42 5.51 5.96 -2.11
C LEU A 42 4.72 7.24 -1.88
N ALA A 43 3.77 7.25 -0.94
CA ALA A 43 3.03 8.46 -0.56
C ALA A 43 3.93 9.52 0.10
N ARG A 44 5.02 9.10 0.73
CA ARG A 44 6.03 10.01 1.28
C ARG A 44 7.03 10.51 0.25
N LEU A 45 7.33 9.70 -0.77
CA LEU A 45 8.26 10.04 -1.84
C LEU A 45 7.67 11.00 -2.86
N HIS A 46 6.35 10.94 -3.10
CA HIS A 46 5.66 11.84 -4.01
C HIS A 46 4.20 12.06 -3.58
N PRO A 47 3.65 13.29 -3.63
CA PRO A 47 2.28 13.57 -3.20
C PRO A 47 1.22 12.72 -3.93
N THR A 48 1.46 12.41 -5.21
CA THR A 48 0.60 11.54 -6.04
C THR A 48 1.21 10.15 -6.26
N GLY A 49 2.10 9.71 -5.37
CA GLY A 49 2.82 8.43 -5.49
C GLY A 49 1.88 7.21 -5.51
N LEU A 50 0.72 7.32 -4.87
CA LEU A 50 -0.31 6.28 -4.78
C LEU A 50 -1.55 6.56 -5.64
N ALA A 51 -1.54 7.58 -6.50
CA ALA A 51 -2.70 7.96 -7.31
C ALA A 51 -3.14 6.86 -8.32
N HIS A 52 -2.26 5.91 -8.65
CA HIS A 52 -2.57 4.74 -9.48
C HIS A 52 -3.01 3.52 -8.66
N THR A 53 -3.19 3.65 -7.35
CA THR A 53 -3.55 2.56 -6.46
C THR A 53 -4.97 2.69 -5.93
N VAL A 54 -5.62 1.55 -5.68
CA VAL A 54 -6.92 1.45 -5.00
C VAL A 54 -6.78 0.42 -3.88
N ALA A 55 -7.38 0.66 -2.72
CA ALA A 55 -7.40 -0.33 -1.63
C ALA A 55 -8.55 -1.34 -1.87
N ALA A 56 -8.22 -2.63 -1.99
CA ALA A 56 -9.17 -3.71 -2.24
C ALA A 56 -10.09 -3.91 -1.04
N HIS A 57 -9.50 -4.08 0.14
CA HIS A 57 -10.23 -4.34 1.36
C HIS A 57 -9.53 -3.70 2.56
N VAL A 58 -10.26 -3.52 3.66
CA VAL A 58 -9.66 -3.26 4.96
C VAL A 58 -9.51 -4.57 5.73
N SER A 59 -8.27 -4.86 6.13
CA SER A 59 -7.91 -6.10 6.83
C SER A 59 -8.27 -5.95 8.31
N ALA A 60 -8.59 -7.08 8.95
CA ALA A 60 -8.86 -7.16 10.38
C ALA A 60 -7.63 -6.84 11.25
N GLU A 61 -6.43 -6.73 10.66
CA GLU A 61 -5.25 -6.22 11.34
C GLU A 61 -5.50 -4.80 11.88
N ALA A 62 -5.28 -4.62 13.19
CA ALA A 62 -5.62 -3.38 13.91
C ALA A 62 -5.00 -2.10 13.31
N GLY A 63 -3.88 -2.24 12.59
CA GLY A 63 -3.19 -1.14 11.93
C GLY A 63 -3.75 -0.73 10.57
N HIS A 64 -4.53 -1.58 9.88
CA HIS A 64 -4.81 -1.36 8.46
C HIS A 64 -5.74 -0.17 8.23
N ARG A 65 -6.84 -0.05 8.97
CA ARG A 65 -7.77 1.08 8.86
C ARG A 65 -7.05 2.43 9.06
N ARG A 66 -6.26 2.53 10.13
CA ARG A 66 -5.49 3.74 10.45
C ARG A 66 -4.47 4.09 9.36
N LEU A 67 -3.85 3.08 8.76
CA LEU A 67 -2.91 3.28 7.65
C LEU A 67 -3.63 3.78 6.40
N LEU A 68 -4.76 3.19 6.04
CA LEU A 68 -5.59 3.62 4.91
C LEU A 68 -6.07 5.07 5.08
N GLU A 69 -6.53 5.44 6.27
CA GLU A 69 -6.91 6.81 6.62
C GLU A 69 -5.73 7.78 6.46
N ALA A 70 -4.55 7.43 6.98
CA ALA A 70 -3.35 8.26 6.86
C ALA A 70 -2.85 8.42 5.42
N LEU A 71 -3.17 7.46 4.54
CA LEU A 71 -2.84 7.48 3.12
C LEU A 71 -3.95 8.09 2.25
N GLY A 72 -5.12 8.40 2.82
CA GLY A 72 -6.29 8.87 2.05
C GLY A 72 -6.82 7.82 1.07
N LEU A 73 -6.71 6.54 1.39
CA LEU A 73 -7.12 5.42 0.53
C LEU A 73 -8.37 4.74 1.09
N PRO A 74 -9.59 5.10 0.64
CA PRO A 74 -10.80 4.39 1.05
C PRO A 74 -10.79 2.96 0.47
N PRO A 75 -11.06 1.93 1.29
CA PRO A 75 -11.15 0.54 0.82
C PRO A 75 -12.45 0.30 0.04
N LEU A 76 -12.42 -0.59 -0.95
CA LEU A 76 -13.62 -1.04 -1.66
C LEU A 76 -14.49 -1.96 -0.81
N LEU A 77 -13.87 -2.79 0.05
CA LEU A 77 -14.53 -3.84 0.81
C LEU A 77 -14.17 -3.81 2.31
N ASP A 78 -15.13 -4.12 3.17
CA ASP A 78 -14.93 -4.37 4.60
C ASP A 78 -15.66 -5.67 4.96
N LEU A 79 -14.95 -6.79 4.84
CA LEU A 79 -15.50 -8.15 4.97
C LEU A 79 -14.90 -8.93 6.16
N GLY A 80 -14.11 -8.28 7.01
CA GLY A 80 -13.38 -8.96 8.09
C GLY A 80 -12.29 -9.93 7.62
N MET A 81 -11.78 -9.73 6.39
CA MET A 81 -10.66 -10.50 5.83
C MET A 81 -9.33 -10.14 6.55
N ARG A 82 -8.32 -11.01 6.50
CA ARG A 82 -7.00 -10.73 7.08
C ARG A 82 -5.89 -10.77 6.03
#